data_AF-A0A953Z419-F1
#
_entry.id   AF-A0A953Z419-F1
#
_cell.length_a   1.000
_cell.length_b   1.000
_cell.length_c   1.000
_cell.angle_alpha   90.00
_cell.angle_beta   90.00
_cell.angle_gamma   90.00
#
_symmetry.space_group_name_H-M   'P 1'
#
loop_
_entity.id
_entity.type
_entity.pdbx_description
1 polymer ?
#
loop_
_entity_poly.entity_id
_entity_poly.type
_entity_poly.pdbx_seq_one_letter_code
_entity_poly.pdbx_strand_id
1 'polypeptide(L)'
;MIPQPLETRPSLGQLVTEHQKMVWRYGRVLGAEASLADDLTQETFLTLVHRPMEYRGKAAAAAYLRLVAKSRFISEMRKLGRQPNKVALEVAESQWVAAFGDEGEIDTDAGVEAIRRCVERLPEDAKRAVKLRYQEEAGREEIGKALGMTSEGVKSLLRRSRRALRHCVEQALKKESAAMPRGTTPDW
;
A
#
# COMPACT_ATOMS: atom_id res chain seq x y z
N MET A 1 -5.46 -29.33 31.47
CA MET A 1 -5.78 -28.48 30.31
C MET A 1 -5.33 -27.07 30.68
N ILE A 2 -4.12 -26.68 30.27
CA ILE A 2 -3.58 -25.35 30.57
C ILE A 2 -4.32 -24.38 29.64
N PRO A 3 -4.97 -23.31 30.15
CA PRO A 3 -5.54 -22.30 29.28
C PRO A 3 -4.40 -21.67 28.46
N GLN A 4 -4.53 -21.75 27.14
CA GLN A 4 -3.68 -21.01 26.21
C GLN A 4 -3.63 -19.54 26.66
N PRO A 5 -2.45 -18.87 26.67
CA PRO A 5 -2.40 -17.46 27.01
C PRO A 5 -3.31 -16.72 26.02
N LEU A 6 -4.17 -15.81 26.51
CA LEU A 6 -4.87 -14.86 25.64
C LEU A 6 -3.80 -14.26 24.72
N GLU A 7 -3.88 -14.49 23.40
CA GLU A 7 -3.17 -13.64 22.46
C GLU A 7 -3.58 -12.21 22.80
N THR A 8 -2.65 -11.45 23.36
CA THR A 8 -2.94 -10.13 23.91
C THR A 8 -3.35 -9.26 22.75
N ARG A 9 -4.63 -8.87 22.73
CA ARG A 9 -5.17 -7.95 21.72
C ARG A 9 -4.22 -6.76 21.60
N PRO A 10 -3.72 -6.43 20.39
CA PRO A 10 -2.78 -5.34 20.24
C PRO A 10 -3.42 -4.03 20.71
N SER A 11 -2.63 -3.24 21.43
CA SER A 11 -3.03 -1.89 21.81
C SER A 11 -3.28 -1.04 20.56
N LEU A 12 -4.03 0.05 20.72
CA LEU A 12 -4.22 1.01 19.63
C LEU A 12 -2.89 1.54 19.11
N GLY A 13 -1.94 1.84 20.00
CA GLY A 13 -0.61 2.31 19.62
C GLY A 13 0.17 1.30 18.76
N GLN A 14 0.04 0.01 19.06
CA GLN A 14 0.62 -1.06 18.24
C GLN A 14 -0.05 -1.13 16.85
N LEU A 15 -1.39 -1.12 16.81
CA LEU A 15 -2.12 -1.11 15.53
C LEU A 15 -1.80 0.12 14.67
N VAL A 16 -1.65 1.30 15.29
CA VAL A 16 -1.24 2.53 14.60
C VAL A 16 0.18 2.37 14.05
N THR A 17 1.13 1.98 14.90
CA THR A 17 2.54 1.83 14.49
C THR A 17 2.68 0.86 13.32
N GLU A 18 1.93 -0.24 13.39
CA GLU A 18 1.98 -1.33 12.41
C GLU A 18 1.26 -0.99 11.09
N HIS A 19 0.14 -0.27 11.14
CA HIS A 19 -0.72 -0.11 9.97
C HIS A 19 -0.87 1.32 9.43
N GLN A 20 -0.35 2.35 10.11
CA GLN A 20 -0.55 3.75 9.67
C GLN A 20 -0.04 4.02 8.26
N LYS A 21 1.15 3.51 7.91
CA LYS A 21 1.72 3.69 6.58
C LYS A 21 0.88 2.99 5.51
N MET A 22 0.31 1.84 5.85
CA MET A 22 -0.55 1.06 4.97
C MET A 22 -1.85 1.83 4.67
N VAL A 23 -2.53 2.31 5.71
CA VAL A 23 -3.78 3.08 5.58
C VAL A 23 -3.55 4.35 4.77
N TRP A 24 -2.48 5.08 5.06
CA TRP A 24 -2.13 6.31 4.33
C TRP A 24 -1.89 6.04 2.85
N ARG A 25 -1.06 5.04 2.53
CA ARG A 25 -0.78 4.63 1.14
C ARG A 25 -2.05 4.19 0.42
N TYR A 26 -2.94 3.48 1.11
CA TYR A 26 -4.21 3.06 0.55
C TYR A 26 -5.09 4.27 0.20
N GLY A 27 -5.15 5.30 1.06
CA GLY A 27 -5.81 6.57 0.75
C GLY A 27 -5.27 7.23 -0.53
N ARG A 28 -3.94 7.26 -0.70
CA ARG A 28 -3.30 7.77 -1.93
C ARG A 28 -3.65 6.94 -3.17
N VAL A 29 -3.78 5.63 -3.03
CA VAL A 29 -4.22 4.73 -4.13
C VAL A 29 -5.68 4.98 -4.51
N LEU A 30 -6.54 5.30 -3.55
CA LEU A 30 -7.93 5.72 -3.81
C LEU A 30 -8.02 7.07 -4.52
N GLY A 31 -6.94 7.87 -4.49
CA GLY A 31 -6.85 9.18 -5.12
C GLY A 31 -7.03 10.36 -4.17
N ALA A 32 -6.95 10.14 -2.86
CA ALA A 32 -6.87 11.23 -1.90
C ALA A 32 -5.57 12.02 -2.08
N GLU A 33 -5.62 13.34 -1.94
CA GLU A 33 -4.42 14.19 -1.80
C GLU A 33 -3.70 13.92 -0.47
N ALA A 34 -2.47 14.42 -0.29
CA ALA A 34 -1.65 14.09 0.89
C ALA A 34 -2.35 14.47 2.21
N SER A 35 -2.88 15.69 2.30
CA SER A 35 -3.63 16.16 3.48
C SER A 35 -4.86 15.29 3.77
N LEU A 36 -5.64 14.97 2.75
CA LEU A 36 -6.79 14.08 2.90
C LEU A 36 -6.37 12.66 3.30
N ALA A 37 -5.23 12.17 2.84
CA ALA A 37 -4.71 10.86 3.25
C ALA A 37 -4.26 10.85 4.73
N ASP A 38 -3.70 11.95 5.23
CA ASP A 38 -3.38 12.12 6.65
C ASP A 38 -4.66 12.08 7.50
N ASP A 39 -5.67 12.86 7.12
CA ASP A 39 -6.96 12.92 7.81
C ASP A 39 -7.67 11.56 7.80
N LEU A 40 -7.71 10.90 6.64
CA LEU A 40 -8.29 9.55 6.51
C LEU A 40 -7.58 8.54 7.40
N THR A 41 -6.26 8.64 7.53
CA THR A 41 -5.48 7.75 8.39
C THR A 41 -5.88 7.97 9.85
N GLN A 42 -5.89 9.22 10.31
CA GLN A 42 -6.29 9.57 11.68
C GLN A 42 -7.72 9.11 11.98
N GLU A 43 -8.69 9.43 11.13
CA GLU A 43 -10.09 9.04 11.31
C GLU A 43 -10.29 7.51 11.31
N THR A 44 -9.49 6.79 10.53
CA THR A 44 -9.54 5.32 10.49
C THR A 44 -9.16 4.74 11.85
N PHE A 45 -8.08 5.22 12.48
CA PHE A 45 -7.69 4.74 13.82
C PHE A 45 -8.58 5.29 14.93
N LEU A 46 -9.08 6.53 14.82
CA LEU A 46 -10.09 7.05 15.75
C LEU A 46 -11.37 6.21 15.74
N THR A 47 -11.72 5.60 14.61
CA THR A 47 -12.85 4.66 14.55
C THR A 47 -12.64 3.46 15.48
N LEU A 48 -11.40 2.98 15.67
CA LEU A 48 -11.09 1.88 16.58
C LEU A 48 -11.28 2.23 18.07
N VAL A 49 -11.11 3.52 18.43
CA VAL A 49 -11.37 3.99 19.81
C VAL A 49 -12.86 3.86 20.14
N HIS A 50 -13.71 4.27 19.21
CA HIS A 50 -15.16 4.28 19.40
C HIS A 50 -15.80 2.92 19.13
N ARG A 51 -15.20 2.12 18.24
CA ARG A 51 -15.67 0.80 17.81
C ARG A 51 -14.49 -0.15 17.73
N PRO A 52 -14.13 -0.78 18.85
CA PRO A 52 -13.01 -1.71 18.89
C PRO A 52 -13.27 -2.90 17.96
N MET A 53 -12.37 -3.17 17.03
CA MET A 53 -12.46 -4.34 16.14
C MET A 53 -12.18 -5.64 16.91
N GLU A 54 -12.71 -6.78 16.46
CA GLU A 54 -12.26 -8.08 16.94
C GLU A 54 -10.92 -8.42 16.25
N TYR A 55 -9.85 -8.58 17.02
CA TYR A 55 -8.54 -8.89 16.46
C TYR A 55 -8.45 -10.38 16.11
N ARG A 56 -8.28 -10.67 14.81
CA ARG A 56 -8.17 -12.03 14.26
C ARG A 56 -6.84 -12.23 13.52
N GLY A 57 -5.81 -11.52 13.96
CA GLY A 57 -4.51 -11.48 13.32
C GLY A 57 -4.30 -10.26 12.39
N LYS A 58 -3.05 -10.08 12.00
CA LYS A 58 -2.53 -8.91 11.26
C LYS A 58 -3.20 -8.70 9.91
N ALA A 59 -3.36 -9.75 9.10
CA ALA A 59 -4.00 -9.67 7.79
C ALA A 59 -5.47 -9.21 7.89
N ALA A 60 -6.20 -9.76 8.87
CA ALA A 60 -7.58 -9.37 9.14
C ALA A 60 -7.68 -7.91 9.61
N ALA A 61 -6.74 -7.45 10.45
CA ALA A 61 -6.66 -6.06 10.85
C ALA A 61 -6.37 -5.12 9.68
N ALA A 62 -5.42 -5.46 8.81
CA ALA A 62 -5.11 -4.70 7.61
C ALA A 62 -6.31 -4.60 6.65
N ALA A 63 -7.03 -5.71 6.42
CA ALA A 63 -8.23 -5.72 5.60
C ALA A 63 -9.36 -4.86 6.19
N TYR A 64 -9.58 -4.96 7.51
CA TYR A 64 -10.57 -4.14 8.21
C TYR A 64 -10.25 -2.64 8.11
N LEU A 65 -9.00 -2.25 8.38
CA LEU A 65 -8.56 -0.86 8.32
C LEU A 65 -8.70 -0.27 6.91
N ARG A 66 -8.42 -1.05 5.85
CA ARG A 66 -8.68 -0.65 4.46
C ARG A 66 -10.16 -0.40 4.19
N LEU A 67 -11.03 -1.30 4.67
CA LEU A 67 -12.48 -1.14 4.51
C LEU A 67 -12.98 0.16 5.15
N VAL A 68 -12.50 0.45 6.37
CA VAL A 68 -12.83 1.69 7.08
C VAL A 68 -12.31 2.90 6.30
N ALA A 69 -11.04 2.91 5.91
CA ALA A 69 -10.44 4.02 5.16
C ALA A 69 -11.15 4.29 3.82
N LYS A 70 -11.52 3.24 3.07
CA LYS A 70 -12.31 3.34 1.84
C LYS A 70 -13.67 3.98 2.09
N SER A 71 -14.35 3.56 3.15
CA SER A 71 -15.67 4.08 3.50
C SER A 71 -15.61 5.55 3.87
N ARG A 72 -14.57 5.96 4.61
CA ARG A 72 -14.29 7.36 4.94
C ARG A 72 -13.99 8.20 3.71
N PHE A 73 -13.11 7.73 2.83
CA PHE A 73 -12.82 8.40 1.56
C PHE A 73 -14.08 8.64 0.72
N ILE A 74 -14.94 7.61 0.59
CA ILE A 74 -16.21 7.75 -0.13
C ILE A 74 -17.13 8.80 0.53
N SER A 75 -17.17 8.84 1.87
CA SER A 75 -17.95 9.82 2.62
C SER A 75 -17.45 11.25 2.35
N GLU A 76 -16.13 11.47 2.44
CA GLU A 76 -15.52 12.78 2.19
C GLU A 76 -15.74 13.25 0.75
N MET A 77 -15.56 12.36 -0.24
CA MET A 77 -15.84 12.71 -1.63
C MET A 77 -17.30 13.15 -1.84
N ARG A 78 -18.26 12.46 -1.20
CA ARG A 78 -19.68 12.84 -1.24
C ARG A 78 -19.93 14.21 -0.61
N LYS A 79 -19.30 14.52 0.54
CA LYS A 79 -19.41 15.84 1.18
C LYS A 79 -18.90 16.97 0.28
N LEU A 80 -17.85 16.70 -0.49
CA LEU A 80 -17.29 17.63 -1.48
C LEU A 80 -18.11 17.72 -2.78
N GLY A 81 -19.31 17.11 -2.83
CA GLY A 81 -20.17 17.10 -4.01
C GLY A 81 -19.64 16.23 -5.16
N ARG A 82 -18.63 15.40 -4.91
CA ARG A 82 -18.01 14.52 -5.90
C ARG A 82 -18.56 13.11 -5.74
N GLN A 83 -19.13 12.52 -6.80
CA GLN A 83 -19.43 11.09 -6.78
C GLN A 83 -18.16 10.29 -7.08
N PRO A 84 -17.64 9.48 -6.13
CA PRO A 84 -16.52 8.62 -6.44
C PRO A 84 -16.95 7.56 -7.46
N ASN A 85 -16.22 7.49 -8.57
CA ASN A 85 -16.49 6.55 -9.64
C ASN A 85 -16.24 5.12 -9.14
N LYS A 86 -17.28 4.28 -9.12
CA LYS A 86 -17.21 2.88 -8.64
C LYS A 86 -16.16 2.05 -9.38
N VAL A 87 -16.04 2.23 -10.70
CA VAL A 87 -15.03 1.56 -11.53
C VAL A 87 -13.62 2.01 -11.14
N ALA A 88 -13.43 3.30 -10.81
CA ALA A 88 -12.15 3.81 -10.35
C ALA A 88 -11.75 3.22 -8.99
N LEU A 89 -12.72 3.02 -8.08
CA LEU A 89 -12.50 2.38 -6.77
C LEU A 89 -12.16 0.89 -6.90
N GLU A 90 -12.82 0.16 -7.79
CA GLU A 90 -12.50 -1.26 -8.07
C GLU A 90 -11.12 -1.42 -8.70
N VAL A 91 -10.77 -0.51 -9.60
CA VAL A 91 -9.43 -0.44 -10.19
C VAL A 91 -8.38 -0.10 -9.12
N ALA A 92 -8.68 0.79 -8.19
CA ALA A 92 -7.78 1.12 -7.08
C ALA A 92 -7.58 -0.09 -6.14
N GLU A 93 -8.64 -0.83 -5.81
CA GLU A 93 -8.56 -2.06 -5.01
C GLU A 93 -7.71 -3.12 -5.72
N SER A 94 -7.97 -3.35 -7.01
CA SER A 94 -7.20 -4.28 -7.83
C SER A 94 -5.73 -3.87 -7.89
N GLN A 95 -5.44 -2.57 -7.92
CA GLN A 95 -4.08 -2.02 -7.90
C GLN A 95 -3.41 -2.15 -6.54
N TRP A 96 -4.17 -2.13 -5.44
CA TRP A 96 -3.62 -2.35 -4.10
C TRP A 96 -3.22 -3.81 -3.89
N VAL A 97 -4.15 -4.75 -4.16
CA VAL A 97 -3.89 -6.19 -4.10
C VAL A 97 -2.74 -6.52 -5.03
N ALA A 98 -2.84 -6.02 -6.26
CA ALA A 98 -1.75 -6.01 -7.20
C ALA A 98 -0.80 -4.83 -6.95
N ALA A 99 -0.29 -4.62 -5.75
CA ALA A 99 0.93 -3.85 -5.48
C ALA A 99 1.57 -4.30 -4.18
N PHE A 100 0.74 -4.62 -3.18
CA PHE A 100 1.17 -4.84 -1.81
C PHE A 100 0.77 -6.21 -1.24
N GLY A 101 0.09 -7.06 -2.01
CA GLY A 101 -0.47 -8.32 -1.48
C GLY A 101 -1.50 -8.07 -0.37
N ASP A 102 -1.89 -9.11 0.37
CA ASP A 102 -2.79 -8.96 1.51
C ASP A 102 -2.07 -8.46 2.77
N GLU A 103 -0.73 -8.62 2.83
CA GLU A 103 0.05 -8.41 4.05
C GLU A 103 0.74 -7.05 4.14
N GLY A 104 0.90 -6.29 3.06
CA GLY A 104 1.39 -4.91 3.14
C GLY A 104 2.78 -4.72 3.79
N GLU A 105 3.49 -5.80 4.10
CA GLU A 105 4.82 -5.79 4.69
C GLU A 105 5.87 -5.96 3.61
N ILE A 106 6.37 -4.83 3.16
CA ILE A 106 7.69 -4.76 2.57
C ILE A 106 8.60 -4.36 3.73
N ASP A 107 9.42 -5.29 4.22
CA ASP A 107 10.51 -5.03 5.18
C ASP A 107 11.27 -3.77 4.70
N THR A 108 11.35 -2.76 5.56
CA THR A 108 11.54 -1.38 5.10
C THR A 108 12.89 -1.12 4.46
N ASP A 109 13.94 -1.88 4.80
CA ASP A 109 15.27 -1.63 4.23
C ASP A 109 15.55 -2.56 3.04
N ALA A 110 15.40 -3.88 3.23
CA ALA A 110 15.55 -4.87 2.15
C ALA A 110 14.56 -4.63 1.01
N GLY A 111 13.34 -4.25 1.37
CA GLY A 111 12.29 -3.95 0.43
C GLY A 111 12.40 -2.60 -0.26
N VAL A 112 12.91 -1.56 0.40
CA VAL A 112 13.24 -0.29 -0.27
C VAL A 112 14.36 -0.49 -1.27
N GLU A 113 15.39 -1.26 -0.91
CA GLU A 113 16.49 -1.57 -1.81
C GLU A 113 16.03 -2.47 -2.98
N ALA A 114 15.17 -3.46 -2.72
CA ALA A 114 14.53 -4.25 -3.76
C ALA A 114 13.71 -3.38 -4.72
N ILE A 115 12.91 -2.44 -4.20
CA ILE A 115 12.14 -1.49 -5.02
C ILE A 115 13.08 -0.63 -5.86
N ARG A 116 14.13 -0.05 -5.28
CA ARG A 116 15.12 0.78 -6.00
C ARG A 116 15.72 0.02 -7.18
N ARG A 117 16.24 -1.18 -6.93
CA ARG A 117 16.79 -2.05 -7.98
C ARG A 117 15.76 -2.42 -9.05
N CYS A 118 14.52 -2.67 -8.66
CA CYS A 118 13.46 -3.02 -9.58
C CYS A 118 12.95 -1.86 -10.42
N VAL A 119 12.95 -0.63 -9.87
CA VAL A 119 12.65 0.60 -10.63
C VAL A 119 13.72 0.85 -11.69
N GLU A 120 14.99 0.62 -11.37
CA GLU A 120 16.07 0.76 -12.35
C GLU A 120 15.97 -0.19 -13.54
N ARG A 121 15.30 -1.34 -13.36
CA ARG A 121 15.04 -2.33 -14.42
C ARG A 121 13.84 -2.03 -15.30
N LEU A 122 13.05 -1.00 -14.97
CA LEU A 122 11.93 -0.61 -15.81
C LEU A 122 12.45 0.06 -17.11
N PRO A 123 11.71 -0.09 -18.23
CA PRO A 123 11.93 0.74 -19.41
C PRO A 123 11.88 2.23 -19.05
N GLU A 124 12.64 3.07 -19.75
CA GLU A 124 12.82 4.48 -19.38
C GLU A 124 11.50 5.26 -19.22
N ASP A 125 10.54 5.09 -20.14
CA ASP A 125 9.23 5.74 -20.00
C ASP A 125 8.45 5.25 -18.78
N ALA A 126 8.55 3.96 -18.45
CA ALA A 126 7.93 3.39 -17.25
C ALA A 126 8.59 3.91 -15.97
N LYS A 127 9.93 4.05 -15.97
CA LYS A 127 10.70 4.62 -14.86
C LYS A 127 10.32 6.07 -14.63
N ARG A 128 10.31 6.89 -15.70
CA ARG A 128 9.88 8.30 -15.65
C ARG A 128 8.43 8.45 -15.19
N ALA A 129 7.51 7.63 -15.71
CA ALA A 129 6.11 7.64 -15.28
C ALA A 129 5.95 7.33 -13.79
N VAL A 130 6.69 6.33 -13.29
CA VAL A 130 6.70 5.98 -11.86
C VAL A 130 7.28 7.12 -11.02
N LYS A 131 8.40 7.72 -11.44
CA LYS A 131 8.99 8.87 -10.75
C LYS A 131 8.01 10.04 -10.65
N LEU A 132 7.49 10.50 -11.79
CA LEU A 132 6.53 11.60 -11.86
C LEU A 132 5.31 11.33 -10.97
N ARG A 133 4.79 10.09 -10.99
CA ARG A 133 3.60 9.74 -10.21
C ARG A 133 3.85 9.68 -8.71
N TYR A 134 4.99 9.13 -8.28
CA TYR A 134 5.20 8.73 -6.89
C TYR A 134 6.20 9.60 -6.12
N GLN A 135 7.05 10.37 -6.81
CA GLN A 135 7.96 11.35 -6.20
C GLN A 135 7.47 12.78 -6.40
N GLU A 136 6.88 13.07 -7.58
CA GLU A 136 6.47 14.42 -7.97
C GLU A 136 4.94 14.60 -7.91
N GLU A 137 4.22 13.56 -7.46
CA GLU A 137 2.76 13.51 -7.28
C GLU A 137 1.92 13.85 -8.53
N ALA A 138 2.52 13.81 -9.71
CA ALA A 138 1.88 14.24 -10.95
C ALA A 138 0.63 13.43 -11.31
N GLY A 139 -0.36 14.14 -11.86
CA GLY A 139 -1.57 13.58 -12.45
C GLY A 139 -1.28 12.85 -13.77
N ARG A 140 -2.21 12.00 -14.20
CA ARG A 140 -2.04 11.22 -15.45
C ARG A 140 -1.94 12.10 -16.69
N GLU A 141 -2.59 13.26 -16.69
CA GLU A 141 -2.53 14.23 -17.78
C GLU A 141 -1.18 14.92 -17.86
N GLU A 142 -0.60 15.29 -16.72
CA GLU A 142 0.74 15.91 -16.62
C GLU A 142 1.82 14.92 -17.03
N ILE A 143 1.72 13.67 -16.56
CA ILE A 143 2.59 12.58 -16.98
C ILE A 143 2.44 12.34 -18.49
N GLY A 144 1.20 12.40 -19.01
CA GLY A 144 0.93 12.23 -20.43
C GLY A 144 1.62 13.29 -21.28
N LYS A 145 1.51 14.56 -20.87
CA LYS A 145 2.24 15.68 -21.50
C LYS A 145 3.76 15.48 -21.43
N ALA A 146 4.29 15.08 -20.28
CA ALA A 146 5.73 14.87 -20.08
C ALA A 146 6.32 13.69 -20.88
N LEU A 147 5.49 12.70 -21.23
CA LEU A 147 5.91 11.48 -21.93
C LEU A 147 5.41 11.40 -23.38
N GLY A 148 4.66 12.39 -23.87
CA GLY A 148 4.03 12.32 -25.20
C GLY A 148 2.98 11.22 -25.31
N MET A 149 2.26 10.92 -24.22
CA MET A 149 1.27 9.84 -24.13
C MET A 149 -0.12 10.38 -23.78
N THR A 150 -1.16 9.64 -24.17
CA THR A 150 -2.52 9.91 -23.68
C THR A 150 -2.64 9.54 -22.20
N SER A 151 -3.57 10.18 -21.48
CA SER A 151 -3.86 9.86 -20.06
C SER A 151 -4.21 8.36 -19.87
N GLU A 152 -4.92 7.75 -20.82
CA GLU A 152 -5.22 6.31 -20.81
C GLU A 152 -3.98 5.44 -21.12
N GLY A 153 -3.09 5.93 -21.98
CA GLY A 153 -1.77 5.34 -22.22
C GLY A 153 -0.91 5.33 -20.96
N VAL A 154 -0.87 6.44 -20.21
CA VAL A 154 -0.19 6.57 -18.92
C VAL A 154 -0.78 5.61 -17.89
N LYS A 155 -2.11 5.53 -17.79
CA LYS A 155 -2.79 4.58 -16.90
C LYS A 155 -2.38 3.13 -17.20
N SER A 156 -2.32 2.77 -18.49
CA SER A 156 -1.88 1.43 -18.92
C SER A 156 -0.40 1.19 -18.65
N LEU A 157 0.45 2.19 -18.88
CA LEU A 157 1.88 2.14 -18.55
C LEU A 157 2.09 1.91 -17.05
N LEU A 158 1.54 2.79 -16.19
CA LEU A 158 1.64 2.67 -14.73
C LEU A 158 1.07 1.34 -14.21
N ARG A 159 0.02 0.80 -14.82
CA ARG A 159 -0.52 -0.53 -14.47
C ARG A 159 0.51 -1.63 -14.76
N ARG A 160 1.12 -1.63 -15.95
CA ARG A 160 2.17 -2.60 -16.32
C ARG A 160 3.41 -2.43 -15.47
N SER A 161 3.87 -1.20 -15.24
CA SER A 161 5.03 -0.90 -14.40
C SER A 161 4.85 -1.45 -12.99
N ARG A 162 3.68 -1.25 -12.36
CA ARG A 162 3.40 -1.81 -11.02
C ARG A 162 3.40 -3.33 -10.99
N ARG A 163 2.87 -3.98 -12.02
CA ARG A 163 2.88 -5.44 -12.13
C ARG A 163 4.32 -5.96 -12.24
N ALA A 164 5.13 -5.32 -13.09
CA ALA A 164 6.54 -5.65 -13.26
C ALA A 164 7.34 -5.42 -11.97
N LEU A 165 7.12 -4.28 -11.30
CA LEU A 165 7.76 -3.94 -10.03
C LEU A 165 7.43 -4.96 -8.95
N ARG A 166 6.16 -5.34 -8.77
CA ARG A 166 5.83 -6.37 -7.77
C ARG A 166 6.51 -7.68 -8.08
N HIS A 167 6.41 -8.17 -9.32
CA HIS A 167 7.04 -9.43 -9.68
C HIS A 167 8.55 -9.40 -9.40
N CYS A 168 9.21 -8.30 -9.76
CA CYS A 168 10.63 -8.11 -9.48
C CYS A 168 10.94 -8.08 -7.97
N VAL A 169 10.15 -7.34 -7.18
CA VAL A 169 10.35 -7.21 -5.73
C VAL A 169 10.08 -8.53 -5.01
N GLU A 170 8.99 -9.23 -5.33
CA GLU A 170 8.70 -10.57 -4.80
C GLU A 170 9.85 -11.54 -5.05
N GLN A 171 10.45 -11.52 -6.23
CA GLN A 171 11.59 -12.37 -6.56
C GLN A 171 12.88 -11.93 -5.85
N ALA A 172 13.09 -10.62 -5.68
CA ALA A 172 14.23 -10.10 -4.94
C ALA A 172 14.17 -10.52 -3.46
N LEU A 173 13.02 -10.36 -2.80
CA LEU A 173 12.81 -10.73 -1.41
C LEU A 173 12.87 -12.24 -1.18
N LYS A 174 12.41 -13.05 -2.13
CA LYS A 174 12.57 -14.53 -2.09
C LYS A 174 14.03 -14.97 -2.19
N LYS A 175 14.85 -14.28 -2.97
CA LYS A 175 16.29 -14.58 -3.07
C LYS A 175 17.05 -14.20 -1.81
N GLU A 176 16.67 -13.11 -1.17
CA GLU A 176 17.32 -12.60 0.05
C GLU A 176 17.01 -13.49 1.26
N SER A 177 15.78 -14.01 1.37
CA SER A 177 15.40 -15.00 2.38
C SER A 177 16.00 -16.39 2.14
N ALA A 178 16.33 -16.74 0.88
CA ALA A 178 17.06 -17.98 0.54
C ALA A 178 18.58 -17.87 0.77
N ALA A 179 19.14 -16.66 0.81
CA ALA A 179 20.57 -16.41 0.98
C ALA A 179 21.03 -16.35 2.45
N MET A 180 20.11 -16.39 3.41
CA MET A 180 20.42 -16.45 4.85
C MET A 180 20.55 -17.93 5.28
N PRO A 181 21.75 -18.48 5.54
CA PRO A 181 21.86 -19.82 6.08
C PRO A 181 21.23 -19.87 7.47
N ARG A 182 20.20 -20.72 7.64
CA ARG A 182 19.65 -21.07 8.95
C ARG A 182 20.73 -21.81 9.75
N GLY A 183 21.27 -21.14 10.77
CA GLY A 183 21.95 -21.77 11.89
C GLY A 183 23.40 -22.19 11.64
N THR A 184 24.34 -21.37 12.09
CA THR A 184 25.53 -21.90 12.75
C THR A 184 25.33 -21.61 14.23
N THR A 185 24.86 -22.59 15.00
CA THR A 185 25.04 -22.58 16.45
C THR A 185 26.54 -22.68 16.70
N PRO A 186 27.19 -21.71 17.36
CA PRO A 186 28.50 -21.94 17.92
C PRO A 186 28.32 -22.93 19.07
N ASP A 187 28.97 -24.08 18.96
CA ASP A 187 29.16 -25.00 20.06
C ASP A 187 30.23 -24.40 20.98
N TRP A 188 29.80 -23.80 22.09
CA TRP A 188 30.59 -23.61 23.31
C TRP A 188 29.66 -23.45 24.52
#